data_AF-A0A7K4MZP5-F1
#
_entry.id   AF-A0A7K4MZP5-F1
#
_cell.length_a   1.000
_cell.length_b   1.000
_cell.length_c   1.000
_cell.angle_alpha   90.00
_cell.angle_beta   90.00
_cell.angle_gamma   90.00
#
_symmetry.space_group_name_H-M   'P 1'
#
loop_
_entity.id
_entity.type
_entity.pdbx_description
1 polymer ?
#
loop_
_entity_poly.entity_id
_entity_poly.type
_entity_poly.pdbx_seq_one_letter_code
_entity_poly.pdbx_strand_id
1 'polypeptide(L)' 'MSKVRMATAYCVKCRTKREIKNPEEVTLKNGRPAMKGTCPECGTNVFRIGKNPDA' A
#
# COMPACT_ATOMS: atom_id res chain seq x y z
N MET A 1 -10.26 19.21 -0.16
CA MET A 1 -9.48 18.61 -1.27
C MET A 1 -8.68 17.42 -0.74
N SER A 2 -9.31 16.24 -0.61
CA SER A 2 -8.64 15.03 -0.13
C SER A 2 -7.81 14.45 -1.27
N LYS A 3 -6.51 14.75 -1.26
CA LYS A 3 -5.54 14.25 -2.24
C LYS A 3 -5.52 12.73 -2.14
N VAL A 4 -6.24 12.05 -3.04
CA VAL A 4 -6.16 10.60 -3.22
C VAL A 4 -4.73 10.30 -3.65
N ARG A 5 -3.88 10.00 -2.68
CA ARG A 5 -2.53 9.54 -2.96
C ARG A 5 -2.66 8.15 -3.49
N MET A 6 -2.36 7.99 -4.78
CA MET A 6 -2.15 6.69 -5.41
C MET A 6 -1.01 5.98 -4.66
N ALA A 7 -1.38 5.19 -3.67
CA ALA A 7 -0.43 4.40 -2.91
C ALA A 7 0.08 3.30 -3.85
N THR A 8 1.37 3.34 -4.16
CA THR A 8 2.03 2.30 -4.95
C THR A 8 2.64 1.27 -4.01
N ALA A 9 2.38 -0.03 -4.19
CA ALA A 9 3.06 -1.10 -3.48
C ALA A 9 3.84 -1.97 -4.44
N TYR A 10 4.87 -2.61 -3.90
CA TYR A 10 5.57 -3.65 -4.60
C TYR A 10 4.76 -4.94 -4.52
N CYS A 11 4.31 -5.43 -5.67
CA CYS A 11 3.67 -6.73 -5.74
C CYS A 11 4.74 -7.81 -5.90
N VAL A 12 4.84 -8.71 -4.92
CA VAL A 12 5.84 -9.80 -4.94
C VAL A 12 5.57 -10.82 -6.05
N LYS A 13 4.30 -11.02 -6.44
CA LYS A 13 3.93 -11.89 -7.56
C LYS A 13 4.31 -11.28 -8.90
N CYS A 14 3.97 -10.00 -9.12
CA CYS A 14 4.29 -9.30 -10.36
C CYS A 14 5.73 -8.77 -10.40
N ARG A 15 6.48 -8.86 -9.29
CA ARG A 15 7.83 -8.32 -9.07
C ARG A 15 8.00 -6.86 -9.50
N THR A 16 6.91 -6.11 -9.49
CA THR A 16 6.82 -4.74 -10.01
C THR A 16 6.11 -3.85 -9.00
N LYS A 17 6.42 -2.56 -9.03
CA LYS A 17 5.68 -1.54 -8.27
C LYS A 17 4.41 -1.20 -9.05
N ARG A 18 3.25 -1.33 -8.43
CA ARG A 18 1.95 -1.05 -9.03
C ARG A 18 1.11 -0.23 -8.07
N GLU A 19 0.14 0.48 -8.62
CA GLU A 19 -0.87 1.17 -7.84
C GLU A 19 -1.74 0.14 -7.11
N ILE A 20 -1.97 0.40 -5.83
CA ILE A 20 -2.77 -0.47 -4.98
C ILE A 20 -4.23 -0.02 -5.11
N LYS A 21 -5.13 -0.97 -5.35
CA LYS A 21 -6.56 -0.73 -5.31
C LYS A 21 -7.05 -0.85 -3.86
N ASN A 22 -7.88 0.11 -3.43
CA ASN A 22 -8.37 0.21 -2.05
C ASN A 22 -7.24 0.24 -1.01
N PRO A 23 -6.40 1.29 -1.00
CA PRO A 23 -5.40 1.45 0.04
C PRO A 23 -6.07 1.74 1.39
N GLU A 24 -5.82 0.89 2.37
CA GLU A 24 -6.23 1.00 3.77
C GLU A 24 -5.00 1.29 4.63
N GLU A 25 -5.04 2.36 5.42
CA GLU A 25 -4.01 2.60 6.43
C GLU A 25 -4.20 1.64 7.59
N VAL A 26 -3.18 0.85 7.89
CA VAL A 26 -3.16 -0.12 8.98
C VAL A 26 -1.92 0.11 9.84
N THR A 27 -2.11 0.17 11.15
CA THR A 27 -1.00 0.22 12.11
C THR A 27 -0.59 -1.21 12.44
N LEU A 28 0.68 -1.56 12.18
CA LEU A 28 1.19 -2.88 12.58
C LEU A 28 1.27 -2.97 14.11
N LYS A 29 1.29 -4.20 14.63
CA LYS A 29 1.51 -4.49 16.06
C LYS A 29 2.77 -3.84 16.64
N ASN A 30 3.72 -3.48 15.78
CA ASN A 30 5.00 -2.85 16.14
C ASN A 30 4.90 -1.31 16.20
N GLY A 31 3.69 -0.74 16.16
CA GLY A 31 3.44 0.71 16.21
C GLY A 31 3.78 1.47 14.92
N ARG A 32 4.17 0.77 13.84
CA ARG A 32 4.53 1.41 12.57
C ARG A 32 3.31 1.53 11.65
N PRO A 33 3.08 2.70 11.02
CA PRO A 33 2.05 2.85 10.01
C PRO A 33 2.45 2.08 8.75
N ALA A 34 1.47 1.41 8.16
CA ALA A 34 1.57 0.81 6.84
C ALA A 34 0.29 1.05 6.05
N MET A 35 0.38 0.87 4.75
CA MET A 35 -0.80 0.76 3.89
C MET A 35 -0.97 -0.67 3.44
N LYS A 36 -2.16 -1.20 3.62
CA LYS A 36 -2.63 -2.44 3.01
C LYS A 36 -3.41 -2.08 1.75
N GLY A 37 -3.47 -2.96 0.78
CA GLY A 37 -4.52 -2.92 -0.22
C GLY A 37 -4.38 -4.10 -1.18
N THR A 38 -5.02 -4.00 -2.35
CA THR A 38 -5.13 -5.12 -3.30
C THR A 38 -4.43 -4.81 -4.61
N CYS A 39 -3.63 -5.74 -5.13
CA CYS A 39 -3.05 -5.61 -6.46
C CYS A 39 -4.14 -5.83 -7.53
N PRO A 40 -4.37 -4.89 -8.47
CA PRO A 40 -5.41 -5.04 -9.51
C PRO A 40 -5.07 -6.11 -10.56
N GLU A 41 -3.79 -6.43 -10.75
CA GLU A 41 -3.37 -7.42 -11.76
C GLU A 41 -3.47 -8.86 -11.28
N CYS A 42 -3.00 -9.14 -10.05
CA CYS A 42 -2.95 -10.51 -9.53
C CYS A 42 -3.96 -10.78 -8.41
N GLY A 43 -4.78 -9.79 -8.03
CA GLY A 43 -5.76 -9.88 -6.95
C GLY A 43 -5.17 -10.12 -5.55
N THR A 44 -3.85 -10.11 -5.41
CA THR A 44 -3.19 -10.47 -4.14
C THR A 44 -3.09 -9.24 -3.24
N ASN A 45 -3.29 -9.46 -1.94
CA ASN A 45 -3.10 -8.41 -0.94
C ASN A 45 -1.64 -7.97 -0.91
N VAL A 46 -1.42 -6.68 -1.10
CA VAL A 46 -0.10 -6.03 -1.06
C VAL A 46 -0.04 -5.10 0.13
N PHE A 47 1.12 -5.05 0.76
CA PHE A 47 1.37 -4.21 1.93
C PHE A 47 2.57 -3.32 1.64
N ARG A 48 2.40 -2.02 1.90
CA ARG A 48 3.46 -1.02 1.85
C ARG A 48 3.78 -0.62 3.27
N ILE A 49 4.90 -1.13 3.78
CA ILE A 49 5.49 -0.72 5.04
C ILE A 49 6.43 0.45 4.73
N GLY A 50 6.14 1.63 5.26
CA GLY A 50 6.97 2.80 4.99
C GLY A 50 6.24 4.09 5.28
N LYS A 51 6.99 5.07 5.82
CA LYS A 51 6.50 6.39 6.21
C LYS A 51 5.58 6.97 5.13
N ASN A 52 4.41 7.40 5.59
CA ASN A 52 3.62 8.42 4.91
C ASN A 52 4.61 9.51 4.45
N PRO A 53 4.60 9.98 3.19
CA PRO A 53 5.50 11.05 2.75
C PRO A 53 5.28 12.41 3.45
N ASP A 54 4.51 12.45 4.55
CA ASP A 54 4.20 13.63 5.37
C ASP A 54 4.66 13.49 6.83
N ALA A 55 5.65 12.63 7.14
CA ALA A 55 6.25 12.57 8.48
C ALA A 55 7.65 13.18 8.47
#